data_AF-U6DSI5-F1
#
_entry.id   AF-U6DSI5-F1
#
_cell.length_a   1.000
_cell.length_b   1.000
_cell.length_c   1.000
_cell.angle_alpha   90.00
_cell.angle_beta   90.00
_cell.angle_gamma   90.00
#
_symmetry.space_group_name_H-M   'P 1'
#
loop_
_entity.id
_entity.type
_entity.pdbx_description
1 polymer ?
#
loop_
_entity_poly.entity_id
_entity_poly.type
_entity_poly.pdbx_seq_one_letter_code
_entity_poly.pdbx_strand_id
1 'polypeptide(L)'
;LSLYNALTYYSETTVTRTYVMLALVWGGALGLGLLPVLAWNCLDARATCGVVYPLSKNHLVVLAVAFFMVFGIMLQLYAQICRIVCRHAQQIALQRHLLPASHYVATRKGIATLAVVLGAFAACWLPFTVYCLLGDAHSPPLYTYLTLLPATYNSMINPII
;
A
#
# COMPACT_ATOMS: atom_id res chain seq x y z
N LEU A 1 2.28 0.92 -17.33
CA LEU A 1 1.42 1.09 -18.53
C LEU A 1 1.35 2.55 -18.98
N SER A 2 1.05 3.52 -18.11
CA SER A 2 1.04 4.95 -18.48
C SER A 2 2.38 5.47 -19.04
N LEU A 3 3.51 5.00 -18.49
CA LEU A 3 4.85 5.35 -18.99
C LEU A 3 5.19 4.77 -20.38
N TYR A 4 4.46 3.75 -20.84
CA TYR A 4 4.75 3.08 -22.12
C TYR A 4 3.89 3.63 -23.27
N ASN A 5 2.69 4.14 -22.97
CA ASN A 5 1.70 4.61 -23.95
C ASN A 5 1.16 6.01 -23.59
N ALA A 6 2.06 6.98 -23.36
CA ALA A 6 1.67 8.34 -22.96
C ALA A 6 0.80 9.07 -24.00
N LEU A 7 0.87 8.70 -25.29
CA LEU A 7 0.13 9.32 -26.39
C LEU A 7 -1.20 8.62 -26.75
N THR A 8 -1.48 7.44 -26.20
CA THR A 8 -2.70 6.64 -26.49
C THR A 8 -3.50 6.30 -25.22
N TYR A 9 -3.24 6.99 -24.12
CA TYR A 9 -3.84 6.71 -22.81
C TYR A 9 -5.33 7.04 -22.71
N TYR A 10 -5.88 7.84 -23.64
CA TYR A 10 -7.32 8.07 -23.74
C TYR A 10 -7.98 6.99 -24.61
N SER A 11 -8.22 5.83 -24.01
CA SER A 11 -9.16 4.84 -24.55
C SER A 11 -10.29 4.64 -23.54
N GLU A 12 -11.53 4.79 -23.98
CA GLU A 12 -12.77 4.54 -23.22
C GLU A 12 -12.71 3.20 -22.44
N THR A 13 -12.06 2.19 -23.02
CA THR A 13 -11.86 0.87 -22.38
C THR A 13 -11.07 0.93 -21.07
N THR A 14 -10.09 1.85 -20.98
CA THR A 14 -9.29 2.08 -19.76
C THR A 14 -10.12 2.75 -18.67
N VAL A 15 -11.06 3.61 -19.05
CA VAL A 15 -11.96 4.31 -18.13
C VAL A 15 -12.95 3.33 -17.51
N THR A 16 -13.64 2.53 -18.33
CA THR A 16 -14.55 1.47 -17.84
C THR A 16 -13.82 0.49 -16.93
N ARG A 17 -12.62 0.05 -17.32
CA ARG A 17 -11.81 -0.86 -16.49
C ARG A 17 -11.44 -0.23 -15.15
N THR A 18 -11.11 1.06 -15.12
CA THR A 18 -10.79 1.77 -13.88
C THR A 18 -12.00 1.87 -12.96
N TYR A 19 -13.19 2.18 -13.50
CA TYR A 19 -14.43 2.19 -12.70
C TYR A 19 -14.79 0.81 -12.14
N VAL A 20 -14.63 -0.25 -12.95
CA VAL A 20 -14.85 -1.64 -12.47
C VAL A 20 -13.87 -1.99 -11.35
N MET A 21 -12.57 -1.70 -11.53
CA MET A 21 -11.56 -1.93 -10.49
C MET A 21 -11.88 -1.15 -9.22
N LEU A 22 -12.31 0.11 -9.34
CA LEU A 22 -12.71 0.94 -8.22
C LEU A 22 -13.91 0.33 -7.48
N ALA A 23 -14.95 -0.06 -8.20
CA ALA A 23 -16.13 -0.70 -7.61
C ALA A 23 -15.78 -2.01 -6.88
N LEU A 24 -14.90 -2.84 -7.44
CA LEU A 24 -14.42 -4.06 -6.80
C LEU A 24 -13.64 -3.77 -5.51
N VAL A 25 -12.76 -2.77 -5.53
CA VAL A 25 -11.98 -2.37 -4.33
C VAL A 25 -12.91 -1.86 -3.23
N TRP A 26 -13.86 -0.99 -3.56
CA TRP A 26 -14.84 -0.48 -2.60
C TRP A 26 -15.75 -1.57 -2.07
N GLY A 27 -16.27 -2.44 -2.93
CA GLY A 27 -17.09 -3.58 -2.53
C GLY A 27 -16.33 -4.53 -1.60
N GLY A 28 -15.07 -4.83 -1.92
CA GLY A 28 -14.19 -5.62 -1.05
C GLY A 28 -13.94 -4.94 0.30
N ALA A 29 -13.65 -3.64 0.32
CA ALA A 29 -13.44 -2.88 1.54
C ALA A 29 -14.70 -2.85 2.44
N LEU A 30 -15.88 -2.64 1.85
CA LEU A 30 -17.16 -2.70 2.57
C LEU A 30 -17.41 -4.11 3.10
N GLY A 31 -17.19 -5.15 2.29
CA GLY A 31 -17.35 -6.54 2.73
C GLY A 31 -16.47 -6.87 3.92
N LEU A 32 -15.17 -6.56 3.84
CA LEU A 32 -14.21 -6.75 4.95
C LEU A 32 -14.57 -5.92 6.19
N GLY A 33 -15.11 -4.72 6.02
CA GLY A 33 -15.57 -3.87 7.12
C GLY A 33 -16.85 -4.34 7.80
N LEU A 34 -17.78 -4.93 7.06
CA LEU A 34 -19.06 -5.44 7.59
C LEU A 34 -18.93 -6.86 8.20
N LEU A 35 -17.95 -7.64 7.76
CA LEU A 35 -17.70 -9.01 8.22
C LEU A 35 -17.68 -9.17 9.76
N PRO A 36 -16.97 -8.30 10.53
CA PRO A 36 -16.98 -8.35 12.00
C PRO A 36 -18.34 -8.06 12.62
N VAL A 37 -19.12 -7.16 12.02
CA VAL A 37 -20.41 -6.72 12.55
C VAL A 37 -21.45 -7.82 12.41
N LEU A 38 -21.40 -8.58 11.30
CA LEU A 38 -22.41 -9.58 10.97
C LEU A 38 -22.10 -10.97 11.52
N ALA A 39 -20.83 -11.40 11.51
CA ALA A 39 -20.50 -12.80 11.80
C ALA A 39 -19.13 -13.04 12.46
N TRP A 40 -18.12 -12.21 12.17
CA TRP A 40 -16.72 -12.53 12.52
C TRP A 40 -16.18 -11.63 13.65
N ASN A 41 -16.80 -11.70 14.82
CA ASN A 41 -16.35 -11.02 16.05
C ASN A 41 -15.96 -12.03 17.14
N CYS A 42 -15.33 -11.53 18.21
CA CYS A 42 -14.92 -12.33 19.35
C CYS A 42 -15.81 -12.12 20.61
N LEU A 43 -17.03 -11.59 20.45
CA LEU A 43 -17.91 -11.23 21.58
C LEU A 43 -18.30 -12.45 22.43
N ASP A 44 -18.62 -13.58 21.78
CA ASP A 44 -19.02 -14.82 22.44
C ASP A 44 -17.84 -15.59 23.04
N ALA A 45 -16.63 -15.41 22.48
CA ALA A 45 -15.43 -16.16 22.87
C ALA A 45 -14.22 -15.23 23.03
N ARG A 46 -14.14 -14.53 24.17
CA ARG A 46 -13.08 -13.54 24.46
C ARG A 46 -11.66 -14.08 24.35
N ALA A 47 -11.46 -15.38 24.59
CA ALA A 47 -10.16 -16.05 24.44
C ALA A 47 -9.62 -16.02 22.99
N THR A 48 -10.49 -15.78 22.00
CA THR A 48 -10.12 -15.70 20.58
C THR A 48 -9.90 -14.26 20.08
N CYS A 49 -10.06 -13.26 20.96
CA CYS A 49 -9.85 -11.87 20.60
C CYS A 49 -8.39 -11.59 20.24
N GLY A 50 -8.20 -10.71 19.26
CA GLY A 50 -6.89 -10.15 18.93
C GLY A 50 -6.60 -8.88 19.72
N VAL A 51 -5.55 -8.17 19.30
CA VAL A 51 -5.12 -6.89 19.89
C VAL A 51 -6.08 -5.71 19.66
N VAL A 52 -7.04 -5.87 18.75
CA VAL A 52 -8.10 -4.90 18.44
C VAL A 52 -9.45 -5.50 18.79
N TYR A 53 -10.11 -4.97 19.80
CA TYR A 53 -11.47 -5.38 20.18
C TYR A 53 -12.53 -4.73 19.28
N PRO A 54 -13.62 -5.42 18.86
CA PRO A 54 -13.97 -6.83 19.11
C PRO A 54 -13.56 -7.79 17.97
N LEU A 55 -12.39 -7.58 17.34
CA LEU A 55 -11.93 -8.44 16.25
C LEU A 55 -11.25 -9.71 16.78
N SER A 56 -11.55 -10.84 16.17
CA SER A 56 -10.85 -12.10 16.44
C SER A 56 -9.41 -12.07 15.91
N LYS A 57 -8.51 -12.83 16.55
CA LYS A 57 -7.11 -12.98 16.10
C LYS A 57 -7.02 -13.49 14.67
N ASN A 58 -7.85 -14.47 14.29
CA ASN A 58 -7.88 -15.01 12.94
C ASN A 58 -8.25 -13.94 11.90
N HIS A 59 -9.19 -13.06 12.22
CA HIS A 59 -9.57 -11.97 11.33
C HIS A 59 -8.41 -10.97 11.14
N LEU A 60 -7.72 -10.61 12.23
CA LEU A 60 -6.52 -9.76 12.15
C LEU A 60 -5.40 -10.41 11.33
N VAL A 61 -5.21 -11.73 11.42
CA VAL A 61 -4.24 -12.47 10.60
C VAL A 61 -4.60 -12.39 9.11
N VAL A 62 -5.88 -12.59 8.76
CA VAL A 62 -6.33 -12.47 7.37
C VAL A 62 -6.07 -11.06 6.83
N LEU A 63 -6.40 -10.01 7.60
CA LEU A 63 -6.15 -8.63 7.22
C LEU A 63 -4.64 -8.35 7.06
N ALA A 64 -3.81 -8.88 7.96
CA ALA A 64 -2.36 -8.72 7.89
C ALA A 64 -1.75 -9.42 6.66
N VAL A 65 -2.18 -10.65 6.35
CA VAL A 65 -1.75 -11.37 5.14
C VAL A 65 -2.16 -10.61 3.88
N ALA A 66 -3.40 -10.12 3.83
CA ALA A 66 -3.87 -9.30 2.71
C ALA A 66 -3.03 -8.02 2.54
N PHE A 67 -2.69 -7.35 3.64
CA PHE A 67 -1.82 -6.17 3.63
C PHE A 67 -0.43 -6.51 3.06
N PHE A 68 0.24 -7.55 3.57
CA PHE A 68 1.57 -7.95 3.08
C PHE A 68 1.55 -8.36 1.61
N MET A 69 0.49 -9.03 1.16
CA MET A 69 0.31 -9.39 -0.24
C MET A 69 0.20 -8.14 -1.13
N VAL A 70 -0.67 -7.18 -0.77
CA VAL A 70 -0.83 -5.92 -1.52
C VAL A 70 0.46 -5.11 -1.49
N PHE A 71 1.09 -4.96 -0.32
CA PHE A 71 2.36 -4.25 -0.17
C PHE A 71 3.47 -4.89 -1.02
N GLY A 72 3.55 -6.22 -1.05
CA GLY A 72 4.47 -6.96 -1.90
C GLY A 72 4.24 -6.71 -3.39
N ILE A 73 2.99 -6.74 -3.85
CA ILE A 73 2.62 -6.40 -5.23
C ILE A 73 3.03 -4.95 -5.56
N MET A 74 2.74 -4.00 -4.66
CA MET A 74 3.15 -2.60 -4.86
C MET A 74 4.67 -2.48 -5.00
N LEU A 75 5.44 -3.07 -4.08
CA LEU A 75 6.90 -3.07 -4.14
C LEU A 75 7.43 -3.69 -5.44
N GLN A 76 6.85 -4.80 -5.89
CA GLN A 76 7.24 -5.41 -7.16
C GLN A 76 6.96 -4.48 -8.34
N LEU A 77 5.76 -3.93 -8.44
CA LEU A 77 5.39 -3.00 -9.52
C LEU A 77 6.32 -1.79 -9.53
N TYR A 78 6.59 -1.20 -8.37
CA TYR A 78 7.49 -0.06 -8.27
C TYR A 78 8.94 -0.42 -8.60
N ALA A 79 9.45 -1.56 -8.15
CA ALA A 79 10.78 -2.03 -8.53
C ALA A 79 10.89 -2.26 -10.03
N GLN A 80 9.85 -2.79 -10.68
CA GLN A 80 9.80 -2.95 -12.13
C GLN A 80 9.82 -1.59 -12.84
N ILE A 81 9.02 -0.62 -12.38
CA ILE A 81 9.01 0.74 -12.92
C ILE A 81 10.40 1.38 -12.77
N CYS A 82 11.00 1.31 -11.58
CA CYS A 82 12.36 1.82 -11.34
C CYS A 82 13.39 1.14 -12.24
N ARG A 83 13.32 -0.19 -12.43
CA ARG A 83 14.22 -0.91 -13.34
C ARG A 83 14.05 -0.47 -14.80
N ILE A 84 12.81 -0.33 -15.27
CA ILE A 84 12.50 0.13 -16.63
C ILE A 84 13.05 1.55 -16.83
N VAL A 85 12.77 2.45 -15.90
CA VAL A 85 13.22 3.85 -15.94
C VAL A 85 14.76 3.93 -15.89
N CYS A 86 15.42 3.18 -15.01
CA CYS A 86 16.88 3.11 -14.95
C CYS A 86 17.49 2.51 -16.22
N ARG A 87 16.88 1.45 -16.78
CA ARG A 87 17.36 0.82 -18.02
C ARG A 87 17.26 1.78 -19.21
N HIS A 88 16.15 2.50 -19.35
CA HIS A 88 15.99 3.52 -20.40
C HIS A 88 16.93 4.70 -20.18
N ALA A 89 17.13 5.16 -18.94
CA ALA A 89 18.10 6.19 -18.62
C ALA A 89 19.55 5.75 -18.92
N GLN A 90 19.90 4.49 -18.65
CA GLN A 90 21.23 3.93 -18.96
C GLN A 90 21.46 3.73 -20.46
N GLN A 91 20.46 3.28 -21.21
CA GLN A 91 20.54 3.15 -22.66
C GLN A 91 20.74 4.53 -23.35
N ILE A 92 20.10 5.59 -22.83
CA ILE A 92 20.28 6.96 -23.31
C ILE A 92 21.62 7.57 -22.84
N ALA A 93 22.12 7.17 -21.66
CA ALA A 93 23.44 7.58 -21.16
C ALA A 93 24.63 6.95 -21.92
N LEU A 94 24.40 5.91 -22.72
CA LEU A 94 25.39 5.41 -23.71
C LEU A 94 25.40 6.28 -24.99
N GLN A 95 24.31 6.99 -25.29
CA GLN A 95 24.22 8.05 -26.30
C GLN A 95 24.72 9.42 -25.78
N ARG A 96 25.71 9.37 -24.88
CA ARG A 96 26.25 10.44 -24.00
C ARG A 96 26.78 11.70 -24.68
N HIS A 97 26.80 11.77 -26.01
CA HIS A 97 27.38 12.90 -26.73
C HIS A 97 26.40 14.04 -27.07
N LEU A 98 25.07 13.90 -26.85
CA LEU A 98 24.10 14.84 -27.46
C LEU A 98 22.90 15.33 -26.61
N LEU A 99 22.74 15.01 -25.31
CA LEU A 99 21.54 15.45 -24.55
C LEU A 99 21.81 16.02 -23.13
N PRO A 100 20.97 16.98 -22.66
CA PRO A 100 21.26 17.88 -21.54
C PRO A 100 20.93 17.28 -20.16
N ALA A 101 21.62 17.77 -19.12
CA ALA A 101 21.58 17.31 -17.73
C ALA A 101 20.21 17.29 -17.02
N SER A 102 19.14 17.87 -17.60
CA SER A 102 17.85 18.06 -16.93
C SER A 102 17.02 16.76 -16.76
N HIS A 103 17.10 15.83 -17.72
CA HIS A 103 16.28 14.61 -17.72
C HIS A 103 16.71 13.59 -16.63
N TYR A 104 18.01 13.60 -16.29
CA TYR A 104 18.58 12.79 -15.20
C TYR A 104 18.10 13.28 -13.82
N VAL A 105 18.02 14.60 -13.62
CA VAL A 105 17.54 15.21 -12.37
C VAL A 105 16.05 14.94 -12.16
N ALA A 106 15.24 15.01 -13.22
CA ALA A 106 13.80 14.70 -13.14
C ALA A 106 13.54 13.22 -12.77
N THR A 107 14.32 12.30 -13.36
CA THR A 107 14.22 10.86 -13.07
C THR A 107 14.59 10.53 -11.63
N ARG A 108 15.67 11.11 -11.12
CA ARG A 108 16.13 10.93 -9.73
C ARG A 108 15.13 11.54 -8.73
N LYS A 109 14.50 12.67 -9.06
CA LYS A 109 13.42 13.26 -8.26
C LYS A 109 12.19 12.36 -8.19
N GLY A 110 11.73 11.80 -9.31
CA GLY A 110 10.58 10.88 -9.32
C GLY A 110 10.81 9.61 -8.52
N ILE A 111 12.00 9.01 -8.62
CA ILE A 111 12.37 7.84 -7.80
C ILE A 111 12.44 8.19 -6.31
N ALA A 112 12.96 9.38 -5.98
CA ALA A 112 13.03 9.84 -4.59
C ALA A 112 11.62 10.01 -3.99
N THR A 113 10.69 10.66 -4.69
CA THR A 113 9.29 10.80 -4.22
C THR A 113 8.64 9.44 -4.03
N LEU A 114 8.78 8.51 -4.98
CA LEU A 114 8.24 7.16 -4.85
C LEU A 114 8.80 6.40 -3.64
N ALA A 115 10.11 6.50 -3.41
CA ALA A 115 10.76 5.90 -2.25
C ALA A 115 10.26 6.51 -0.94
N VAL A 116 10.03 7.83 -0.89
CA VAL A 116 9.48 8.52 0.28
C VAL A 116 8.04 8.09 0.55
N VAL A 117 7.17 8.04 -0.46
CA VAL A 117 5.77 7.59 -0.30
C VAL A 117 5.73 6.14 0.20
N LEU A 118 6.53 5.25 -0.40
CA LEU A 118 6.59 3.84 0.02
C LEU A 118 7.18 3.67 1.41
N GLY A 119 8.24 4.41 1.73
CA GLY A 119 8.88 4.38 3.04
C GLY A 119 7.94 4.88 4.14
N ALA A 120 7.22 5.98 3.90
CA ALA A 120 6.21 6.50 4.81
C ALA A 120 5.08 5.49 5.02
N PHE A 121 4.53 4.94 3.94
CA PHE A 121 3.49 3.92 4.02
C PHE A 121 3.94 2.70 4.84
N ALA A 122 5.15 2.19 4.56
CA ALA A 122 5.72 1.06 5.28
C ALA A 122 5.96 1.38 6.76
N ALA A 123 6.56 2.53 7.07
CA ALA A 123 6.84 2.95 8.44
C ALA A 123 5.57 3.13 9.28
N CYS A 124 4.50 3.62 8.66
CA CYS A 124 3.21 3.82 9.32
C CYS A 124 2.44 2.50 9.54
N TRP A 125 2.47 1.58 8.58
CA TRP A 125 1.60 0.38 8.60
C TRP A 125 2.28 -0.91 9.06
N LEU A 126 3.59 -1.08 8.86
CA LEU A 126 4.29 -2.31 9.26
C LEU A 126 4.25 -2.57 10.77
N PRO A 127 4.50 -1.59 11.66
CA PRO A 127 4.48 -1.84 13.10
C PRO A 127 3.14 -2.39 13.58
N PHE A 128 2.04 -1.79 13.10
CA PHE A 128 0.68 -2.23 13.43
C PHE A 128 0.37 -3.62 12.86
N THR A 129 0.71 -3.86 11.60
CA THR A 129 0.45 -5.16 10.95
C THR A 129 1.22 -6.30 11.63
N VAL A 130 2.49 -6.08 11.98
CA VAL A 130 3.29 -7.07 12.72
C VAL A 130 2.70 -7.30 14.10
N TYR A 131 2.28 -6.24 14.80
CA TYR A 131 1.65 -6.36 16.11
C TYR A 131 0.32 -7.13 16.06
N CYS A 132 -0.47 -6.96 15.00
CA CYS A 132 -1.71 -7.74 14.77
C CYS A 132 -1.46 -9.26 14.63
N LEU A 133 -0.28 -9.66 14.14
CA LEU A 133 0.10 -11.08 14.02
C LEU A 133 0.61 -11.66 15.34
N LEU A 134 1.45 -10.89 16.05
CA LEU A 134 2.15 -11.36 17.23
C LEU A 134 1.29 -11.29 18.49
N GLY A 135 0.52 -10.21 18.64
CA GLY A 135 -0.23 -9.94 19.85
C GLY A 135 -1.50 -10.76 20.01
N ASP A 136 -2.13 -10.56 21.15
CA ASP A 136 -3.35 -11.24 21.60
C ASP A 136 -4.18 -10.31 22.51
N ALA A 137 -5.30 -10.83 23.05
CA ALA A 137 -6.19 -10.08 23.91
C ALA A 137 -5.56 -9.58 25.23
N HIS A 138 -4.45 -10.17 25.68
CA HIS A 138 -3.75 -9.78 26.90
C HIS A 138 -2.70 -8.70 26.64
N SER A 139 -2.42 -8.40 25.38
CA SER A 139 -1.43 -7.40 25.01
C SER A 139 -1.93 -5.99 25.39
N PRO A 140 -1.06 -5.09 25.89
CA PRO A 140 -1.52 -3.82 26.45
C PRO A 140 -2.14 -2.94 25.36
N PRO A 141 -3.32 -2.32 25.62
CA PRO A 141 -4.01 -1.50 24.62
C PRO A 141 -3.17 -0.29 24.18
N LEU A 142 -2.27 0.20 25.05
CA LEU A 142 -1.33 1.27 24.74
C LEU A 142 -0.51 0.98 23.47
N TYR A 143 0.00 -0.24 23.31
CA TYR A 143 0.79 -0.61 22.12
C TYR A 143 -0.08 -0.66 20.86
N THR A 144 -1.34 -1.06 20.97
CA THR A 144 -2.31 -0.98 19.87
C THR A 144 -2.47 0.47 19.42
N TYR A 145 -2.68 1.42 20.35
CA TYR A 145 -2.80 2.83 20.00
C TYR A 145 -1.52 3.41 19.40
N LEU A 146 -0.37 3.11 19.98
CA LEU A 146 0.93 3.62 19.50
C LEU A 146 1.25 3.16 18.08
N THR A 147 0.83 1.95 17.71
CA THR A 147 1.07 1.41 16.36
C THR A 147 -0.03 1.79 15.37
N LEU A 148 -1.29 1.91 15.82
CA LEU A 148 -2.43 2.27 14.98
C LEU A 148 -2.45 3.77 14.64
N LEU A 149 -2.05 4.65 15.55
CA LEU A 149 -2.02 6.10 15.33
C LEU A 149 -1.21 6.49 14.09
N PRO A 150 0.06 6.06 13.92
CA PRO A 150 0.82 6.30 12.70
C PRO A 150 0.14 5.79 11.43
N ALA A 151 -0.49 4.62 11.49
CA ALA A 151 -1.23 4.05 10.36
C ALA A 151 -2.42 4.93 9.94
N THR A 152 -3.16 5.49 10.91
CA THR A 152 -4.25 6.43 10.63
C THR A 152 -3.77 7.77 10.07
N TYR A 153 -2.63 8.26 10.56
CA TYR A 153 -2.06 9.54 10.13
C TYR A 153 -1.43 9.49 8.74
N ASN A 154 -1.10 8.30 8.23
CA ASN A 154 -0.58 8.11 6.87
C ASN A 154 -1.47 8.78 5.79
N SER A 155 -2.79 8.75 5.97
CA SER A 155 -3.74 9.42 5.06
C SER A 155 -3.55 10.94 5.00
N MET A 156 -3.10 11.57 6.09
CA MET A 156 -2.79 13.01 6.16
C MET A 156 -1.40 13.34 5.58
N ILE A 157 -0.49 12.37 5.54
CA ILE A 157 0.85 12.54 4.96
C ILE A 157 0.76 12.54 3.42
N ASN A 158 -0.18 11.77 2.85
CA ASN A 158 -0.32 11.63 1.38
C ASN A 158 -0.40 12.96 0.59
N PRO A 159 -1.12 14.01 1.04
CA PRO A 159 -1.18 15.30 0.33
C PRO A 159 0.04 16.21 0.53
N ILE A 160 0.92 15.90 1.49
CA ILE A 160 2.10 16.71 1.86
C ILE A 160 3.34 16.28 1.06
N ILE A 161 3.41 15.00 0.67
CA ILE A 161 4.50 14.42 -0.15
C ILE A 161 4.31 14.78 -1.62
#